data_AF-A0A967SU09-F1
#
_entry.id   AF-A0A967SU09-F1
#
_cell.length_a   1.000
_cell.length_b   1.000
_cell.length_c   1.000
_cell.angle_alpha   90.00
_cell.angle_beta   90.00
_cell.angle_gamma   90.00
#
_symmetry.space_group_name_H-M   'P 1'
#
loop_
_entity.id
_entity.type
_entity.pdbx_description
1 polymer ?
#
loop_
_entity_poly.entity_id
_entity_poly.type
_entity_poly.pdbx_seq_one_letter_code
_entity_poly.pdbx_strand_id
1 'polypeptide(L)'
;MDLANFSTKWFTLYYSVLAICLIGGGGYLILKKDQITDYLINKASNKKPPTLFIRILKYLLFFTLPSLVLSFTPFSWIELIFSIWSLLVVYIAGLQLVRWEQSRALIKANRQLPYIIKKSGAIMVAVGSAIFLLAYLVITRHPIP
;
A
#
# COMPACT_ATOMS: atom_id res chain seq x y z
N MET A 1 -12.87 9.41 -25.86
CA MET A 1 -11.60 9.40 -25.11
C MET A 1 -11.04 8.00 -25.26
N ASP A 2 -9.88 7.84 -25.89
CA ASP A 2 -9.32 6.51 -26.15
C ASP A 2 -9.03 5.79 -24.83
N LEU A 3 -9.47 4.53 -24.73
CA LEU A 3 -9.30 3.69 -23.54
C LEU A 3 -7.82 3.60 -23.13
N ALA A 4 -6.91 3.61 -24.12
CA ALA A 4 -5.47 3.66 -23.90
C ALA A 4 -5.03 4.93 -23.15
N ASN A 5 -5.50 6.11 -23.58
CA ASN A 5 -5.18 7.38 -22.90
C ASN A 5 -5.77 7.44 -21.50
N PHE A 6 -6.95 6.86 -21.27
CA PHE A 6 -7.52 6.75 -19.93
C PHE A 6 -6.67 5.84 -19.04
N SER A 7 -6.25 4.68 -19.54
CA SER A 7 -5.40 3.74 -18.82
C SER A 7 -4.07 4.35 -18.39
N THR A 8 -3.35 5.01 -19.31
CA THR A 8 -2.09 5.69 -19.00
C THR A 8 -2.27 6.75 -17.91
N LYS A 9 -3.34 7.56 -17.99
CA LYS A 9 -3.66 8.55 -16.95
C LYS A 9 -4.00 7.88 -15.60
N TRP A 10 -4.74 6.77 -15.63
CA TRP A 10 -5.09 6.01 -14.44
C TRP A 10 -3.84 5.43 -13.76
N PHE A 11 -2.93 4.78 -14.49
CA PHE A 11 -1.70 4.23 -13.92
C PHE A 11 -0.75 5.31 -13.41
N THR A 12 -0.64 6.43 -14.13
CA THR A 12 0.14 7.59 -13.67
C THR A 12 -0.38 8.11 -12.33
N LEU A 13 -1.71 8.30 -12.24
CA LEU A 13 -2.36 8.72 -11.01
C LEU A 13 -2.18 7.66 -9.90
N TYR A 14 -2.38 6.39 -10.23
CA TYR A 14 -2.27 5.29 -9.27
C TYR A 14 -0.87 5.22 -8.66
N TYR A 15 0.17 5.23 -9.50
CA TYR A 15 1.56 5.18 -9.06
C TYR A 15 1.92 6.42 -8.24
N SER A 16 1.51 7.62 -8.68
CA SER A 16 1.81 8.86 -7.97
C SER A 16 1.16 8.89 -6.58
N VAL A 17 -0.14 8.58 -6.50
CA VAL A 17 -0.89 8.57 -5.23
C VAL A 17 -0.34 7.50 -4.29
N LEU A 18 -0.09 6.30 -4.81
CA LEU A 18 0.43 5.21 -3.98
C LEU A 18 1.86 5.49 -3.50
N ALA A 19 2.72 6.05 -4.35
CA ALA A 19 4.06 6.47 -3.98
C ALA A 19 4.04 7.51 -2.86
N ILE A 20 3.23 8.58 -3.00
CA ILE A 20 3.10 9.61 -1.97
C ILE A 20 2.58 9.01 -0.66
N CYS A 21 1.55 8.15 -0.72
CA CYS A 21 1.01 7.47 0.46
C CYS A 21 2.07 6.59 1.15
N LEU A 22 2.88 5.85 0.40
CA LEU A 22 3.91 4.96 0.95
C LEU A 22 5.11 5.73 1.50
N ILE A 23 5.57 6.77 0.79
CA ILE A 23 6.67 7.62 1.25
C ILE A 23 6.25 8.42 2.48
N GLY A 24 5.09 9.09 2.43
CA GLY A 24 4.56 9.87 3.54
C GLY A 24 4.21 8.99 4.75
N GLY A 25 3.47 7.90 4.52
CA GLY A 25 3.10 6.95 5.57
C GLY A 25 4.32 6.22 6.16
N GLY A 26 5.27 5.81 5.32
CA GLY A 26 6.51 5.18 5.75
C GLY A 26 7.41 6.13 6.53
N GLY A 27 7.55 7.38 6.07
CA GLY A 27 8.24 8.45 6.79
C GLY A 27 7.60 8.72 8.16
N TYR A 28 6.27 8.80 8.20
CA TYR A 28 5.53 8.94 9.46
C TYR A 28 5.80 7.77 10.42
N LEU A 29 5.81 6.52 9.92
CA LEU A 29 6.15 5.34 10.71
C LEU A 29 7.56 5.38 11.29
N ILE A 30 8.53 5.88 10.53
CA ILE A 30 9.92 6.02 10.98
C ILE A 30 10.04 7.08 12.08
N LEU A 31 9.44 8.26 11.87
CA LEU A 31 9.55 9.41 12.77
C LEU A 31 8.72 9.24 14.05
N LYS A 32 7.55 8.59 13.96
CA LYS A 32 6.60 8.43 15.07
C LYS A 32 6.47 6.97 15.54
N LYS A 33 7.53 6.17 15.37
CA LYS A 33 7.54 4.73 15.70
C LYS A 33 7.00 4.41 17.09
N ASP A 34 7.37 5.21 18.11
CA ASP A 34 6.99 4.95 19.50
C ASP A 34 5.50 5.26 19.73
N GLN A 35 5.00 6.38 19.21
CA GLN A 35 3.57 6.73 19.26
C GLN A 35 2.69 5.69 18.54
N ILE A 36 3.17 5.15 17.42
CA ILE A 36 2.45 4.13 16.65
C ILE A 36 2.50 2.78 17.38
N THR A 37 3.60 2.48 18.05
CA THR A 37 3.71 1.31 18.93
C THR A 37 2.63 1.39 20.02
N ASP A 38 2.53 2.51 20.72
CA ASP A 38 1.53 2.72 21.76
C ASP A 38 0.10 2.62 21.22
N TYR A 39 -0.15 3.21 20.04
CA TYR A 39 -1.43 3.08 19.36
C TYR A 39 -1.79 1.62 19.03
N LEU A 40 -0.83 0.85 18.52
CA LEU A 40 -1.02 -0.57 18.18
C LEU A 40 -1.23 -1.42 19.43
N ILE A 41 -0.49 -1.17 20.51
CA ILE A 41 -0.68 -1.86 21.80
C ILE A 41 -2.07 -1.56 22.36
N ASN A 42 -2.49 -0.29 22.34
CA ASN A 42 -3.81 0.12 22.80
C ASN A 42 -4.93 -0.53 21.96
N LYS A 43 -4.79 -0.53 20.62
CA LYS A 43 -5.75 -1.23 19.75
C LYS A 43 -5.73 -2.74 19.95
N ALA A 44 -4.57 -3.35 20.16
CA ALA A 44 -4.43 -4.78 20.47
C ALA A 44 -5.08 -5.16 21.81
N SER A 45 -5.32 -4.22 22.72
CA SER A 45 -6.12 -4.48 23.94
C SER A 45 -7.60 -4.73 23.64
N ASN A 46 -8.11 -4.26 22.50
CA ASN A 46 -9.47 -4.51 22.06
C ASN A 46 -9.59 -5.83 21.27
N LYS A 47 -10.72 -6.54 21.43
CA LYS A 47 -11.02 -7.77 20.68
C LYS A 47 -11.33 -7.51 19.19
N LYS A 48 -11.79 -6.30 18.84
CA LYS A 48 -12.16 -5.95 17.47
C LYS A 48 -10.97 -5.29 16.74
N PRO A 49 -10.75 -5.61 15.45
CA PRO A 49 -9.73 -4.94 14.64
C PRO A 49 -10.05 -3.44 14.47
N PRO A 50 -9.03 -2.59 14.29
CA PRO A 50 -9.22 -1.16 14.06
C PRO A 50 -9.93 -0.90 12.72
N THR A 51 -11.08 -0.24 12.79
CA THR A 51 -11.94 0.09 11.63
C THR A 51 -11.20 0.91 10.57
N LEU A 52 -10.24 1.73 10.99
CA LEU A 52 -9.41 2.54 10.09
C LEU A 52 -8.57 1.67 9.14
N PHE A 53 -7.97 0.57 9.62
CA PHE A 53 -7.18 -0.33 8.75
C PHE A 53 -8.07 -1.10 7.78
N ILE A 54 -9.27 -1.51 8.21
CA ILE A 54 -10.26 -2.14 7.33
C ILE A 54 -10.63 -1.16 6.21
N ARG A 55 -10.88 0.11 6.56
CA ARG A 55 -11.25 1.15 5.59
C ARG A 55 -10.12 1.40 4.59
N ILE A 56 -8.87 1.52 5.06
CA ILE A 56 -7.70 1.69 4.18
C ILE A 56 -7.59 0.52 3.20
N LEU A 57 -7.67 -0.72 3.69
CA LEU A 57 -7.60 -1.90 2.81
C LEU A 57 -8.74 -1.97 1.81
N LYS A 58 -9.96 -1.59 2.23
CA LYS A 58 -11.10 -1.51 1.32
C LYS A 58 -10.82 -0.52 0.19
N TYR A 59 -10.34 0.69 0.51
CA TYR A 59 -9.97 1.68 -0.52
C TYR A 59 -8.84 1.19 -1.42
N LEU A 60 -7.77 0.61 -0.85
CA LEU A 60 -6.67 0.05 -1.65
C LEU A 60 -7.16 -1.05 -2.59
N LEU A 61 -8.04 -1.95 -2.12
CA LEU A 61 -8.64 -2.99 -2.96
C LEU A 61 -9.44 -2.39 -4.12
N PHE A 62 -10.35 -1.46 -3.84
CA PHE A 62 -11.14 -0.80 -4.87
C PHE A 62 -10.30 0.04 -5.82
N PHE A 63 -9.15 0.53 -5.39
CA PHE A 63 -8.22 1.27 -6.23
C PHE A 63 -7.36 0.35 -7.09
N THR A 64 -7.03 -0.86 -6.60
CA THR A 64 -6.21 -1.84 -7.32
C THR A 64 -7.02 -2.65 -8.35
N LEU A 65 -8.30 -2.95 -8.07
CA LEU A 65 -9.13 -3.77 -8.96
C LEU A 65 -9.29 -3.20 -10.37
N PRO A 66 -9.60 -1.89 -10.57
CA PRO A 66 -9.65 -1.29 -11.90
C PRO A 66 -8.31 -1.37 -12.61
N SER A 67 -7.19 -1.21 -11.89
CA SER A 67 -5.84 -1.28 -12.44
C SER A 67 -5.54 -2.67 -13.03
N LEU A 68 -6.07 -3.74 -12.43
CA LEU A 68 -5.92 -5.08 -13.01
C LEU A 68 -6.58 -5.16 -14.39
N VAL A 69 -7.79 -4.64 -14.55
CA VAL A 69 -8.52 -4.65 -15.82
C VAL A 69 -7.85 -3.74 -16.84
N LEU A 70 -7.44 -2.54 -16.42
CA LEU A 70 -6.82 -1.54 -17.28
C LEU A 70 -5.42 -1.93 -17.77
N SER A 71 -4.73 -2.82 -17.05
CA SER A 71 -3.41 -3.34 -17.47
C SER A 71 -3.44 -4.13 -18.78
N PHE A 72 -4.63 -4.48 -19.28
CA PHE A 72 -4.81 -5.14 -20.57
C PHE A 72 -5.01 -4.15 -21.73
N THR A 73 -5.16 -2.84 -21.47
CA THR A 73 -5.54 -1.84 -22.48
C THR A 73 -4.77 -0.52 -22.34
N PRO A 74 -3.68 -0.29 -23.11
CA PRO A 74 -2.93 -1.28 -23.88
C PRO A 74 -2.28 -2.30 -22.94
N PHE A 75 -2.05 -3.51 -23.44
CA PHE A 75 -1.47 -4.56 -22.61
C PHE A 75 -0.05 -4.21 -22.14
N SER A 76 0.18 -4.28 -20.83
CA SER A 76 1.48 -4.01 -20.22
C SER A 76 1.80 -5.03 -19.14
N TRP A 77 2.86 -5.83 -19.37
CA TRP A 77 3.36 -6.80 -18.38
C TRP A 77 3.73 -6.14 -17.05
N ILE A 78 4.27 -4.92 -17.09
CA ILE A 78 4.70 -4.18 -15.90
C ILE A 78 3.47 -3.82 -15.06
N GLU A 79 2.44 -3.26 -15.69
CA GLU A 79 1.21 -2.86 -15.03
C GLU A 79 0.42 -4.07 -14.49
N LEU A 80 0.42 -5.18 -15.21
CA LEU A 80 -0.20 -6.42 -14.79
C LEU A 80 0.50 -7.02 -13.56
N ILE A 81 1.83 -7.20 -13.62
CA ILE A 81 2.63 -7.72 -12.50
C ILE A 81 2.47 -6.81 -11.28
N PHE A 82 2.51 -5.49 -11.49
CA PHE A 82 2.31 -4.52 -10.42
C PHE A 82 0.92 -4.63 -9.79
N SER A 83 -0.13 -4.79 -10.60
CA SER A 83 -1.51 -4.91 -10.11
C SER A 83 -1.70 -6.21 -9.33
N ILE A 84 -1.15 -7.32 -9.81
CA ILE A 84 -1.14 -8.61 -9.09
C ILE A 84 -0.38 -8.49 -7.76
N TRP A 85 0.82 -7.91 -7.77
CA TRP A 85 1.62 -7.71 -6.57
C TRP A 85 0.89 -6.82 -5.55
N SER A 86 0.25 -5.74 -6.00
CA SER A 86 -0.55 -4.86 -5.14
C SER A 86 -1.74 -5.60 -4.53
N LEU A 87 -2.45 -6.43 -5.29
CA LEU A 87 -3.54 -7.27 -4.78
C LEU A 87 -3.02 -8.26 -3.74
N LEU A 88 -1.86 -8.87 -3.97
CA LEU A 88 -1.24 -9.79 -3.02
C LEU A 88 -0.90 -9.09 -1.70
N VAL A 89 -0.36 -7.87 -1.74
CA VAL A 89 -0.09 -7.06 -0.53
C VAL A 89 -1.39 -6.75 0.23
N VAL A 90 -2.44 -6.30 -0.48
CA VAL A 90 -3.76 -6.04 0.11
C VAL A 90 -4.35 -7.30 0.72
N TYR A 91 -4.21 -8.44 0.06
CA TYR A 91 -4.68 -9.74 0.55
C TYR A 91 -3.95 -10.16 1.84
N ILE A 92 -2.61 -10.10 1.87
CA ILE A 92 -1.83 -10.43 3.07
C ILE A 92 -2.20 -9.52 4.24
N ALA A 93 -2.32 -8.21 4.00
CA ALA A 93 -2.71 -7.26 5.03
C ALA A 93 -4.15 -7.50 5.51
N GLY A 94 -5.07 -7.84 4.61
CA GLY A 94 -6.44 -8.25 4.96
C GLY A 94 -6.47 -9.50 5.83
N LEU A 95 -5.66 -10.50 5.49
CA LEU A 95 -5.56 -11.75 6.24
C LEU A 95 -5.07 -11.51 7.68
N GLN A 96 -4.17 -10.55 7.90
CA GLN A 96 -3.74 -10.14 9.26
C GLN A 96 -4.87 -9.50 10.07
N LEU A 97 -5.79 -8.77 9.44
CA LEU A 97 -6.97 -8.20 10.10
C LEU A 97 -8.07 -9.24 10.36
N VAL A 98 -8.26 -10.20 9.46
CA VAL A 98 -9.18 -11.33 9.69
C VAL A 98 -8.69 -12.17 10.86
N ARG A 99 -7.38 -12.44 10.92
CA ARG A 99 -6.72 -13.16 12.02
C ARG A 99 -6.34 -12.25 13.19
N TRP A 100 -7.16 -11.23 13.48
CA TRP A 100 -6.85 -10.19 14.47
C TRP A 100 -6.50 -10.77 15.85
N GLU A 101 -7.15 -11.85 16.29
CA GLU A 101 -6.85 -12.48 17.58
C GLU A 101 -5.41 -13.00 17.69
N GLN A 102 -4.84 -13.50 16.59
CA GLN A 102 -3.46 -13.94 16.55
C GLN A 102 -2.52 -12.74 16.40
N SER A 103 -2.87 -11.79 15.52
CA SER A 103 -2.11 -10.56 15.30
C SER A 103 -1.96 -9.74 16.59
N ARG A 104 -3.02 -9.60 17.40
CA ARG A 104 -2.96 -8.88 18.68
C ARG A 104 -2.08 -9.56 19.72
N ALA A 105 -2.04 -10.90 19.73
CA ALA A 105 -1.17 -11.64 20.64
C ALA A 105 0.30 -11.40 20.28
N LEU A 106 0.62 -11.44 18.98
CA LEU A 106 1.95 -11.11 18.47
C LEU A 106 2.36 -9.66 18.76
N ILE A 107 1.45 -8.70 18.57
CA ILE A 107 1.70 -7.28 18.87
C ILE A 107 2.03 -7.09 20.36
N LYS A 108 1.28 -7.72 21.26
CA LYS A 108 1.49 -7.59 22.72
C LYS A 108 2.75 -8.26 23.22
N ALA A 109 3.13 -9.40 22.63
CA ALA A 109 4.30 -10.17 23.06
C ALA A 109 5.62 -9.59 22.55
N ASN A 110 5.59 -8.73 21.53
CA ASN A 110 6.79 -8.34 20.80
C ASN A 110 7.45 -7.08 21.37
N ARG A 111 8.54 -7.26 22.13
CA ARG A 111 9.36 -6.16 22.66
C ARG A 111 10.11 -5.35 21.58
N GLN A 112 10.26 -5.90 20.37
CA GLN A 112 10.93 -5.25 19.24
C GLN A 112 9.95 -4.55 18.30
N LEU A 113 8.67 -4.39 18.70
CA LEU A 113 7.64 -3.77 17.88
C LEU A 113 8.02 -2.38 17.32
N PRO A 114 8.66 -1.45 18.08
CA PRO A 114 9.09 -0.17 17.53
C PRO A 114 10.13 -0.31 16.41
N TYR A 115 11.04 -1.29 16.53
CA TYR A 115 12.05 -1.57 15.52
C TYR A 115 11.42 -2.13 14.24
N ILE A 116 10.45 -3.05 14.38
CA ILE A 116 9.71 -3.62 13.26
C ILE A 116 8.90 -2.54 12.55
N ILE A 117 8.25 -1.63 13.29
CA ILE A 117 7.51 -0.50 12.73
C ILE A 117 8.45 0.42 11.94
N LYS A 118 9.61 0.77 12.50
CA LYS A 118 10.62 1.58 11.80
C LYS A 118 11.10 0.89 10.52
N LYS A 119 11.40 -0.42 10.59
CA LYS A 119 11.84 -1.22 9.43
C LYS A 119 10.74 -1.28 8.36
N SER A 120 9.49 -1.50 8.77
CA SER A 120 8.34 -1.48 7.86
C SER A 120 8.18 -0.11 7.19
N GLY A 121 8.30 0.97 7.95
CA GLY A 121 8.29 2.34 7.42
C GLY A 121 9.40 2.56 6.39
N ALA A 122 10.62 2.09 6.64
CA ALA A 122 11.72 2.17 5.68
C ALA A 122 11.45 1.37 4.40
N ILE A 123 10.88 0.16 4.52
CA ILE A 123 10.45 -0.64 3.36
C ILE A 123 9.38 0.10 2.57
N MET A 124 8.38 0.71 3.24
CA MET A 124 7.35 1.50 2.58
C MET A 124 7.93 2.68 1.81
N VAL A 125 8.88 3.42 2.38
CA VAL A 125 9.56 4.52 1.68
C VAL A 125 10.33 4.01 0.45
N ALA A 126 11.07 2.91 0.59
CA ALA A 126 11.83 2.33 -0.52
C ALA A 126 10.91 1.85 -1.66
N VAL A 127 9.85 1.11 -1.32
CA VAL A 127 8.83 0.67 -2.29
C VAL A 127 8.12 1.86 -2.92
N GLY A 128 7.72 2.86 -2.14
CA GLY A 128 7.07 4.07 -2.64
C GLY A 128 7.97 4.84 -3.60
N SER A 129 9.26 4.91 -3.34
CA SER A 129 10.25 5.53 -4.23
C SER A 129 10.40 4.75 -5.54
N ALA A 130 10.43 3.43 -5.49
CA ALA A 130 10.44 2.59 -6.70
C ALA A 130 9.16 2.77 -7.55
N ILE A 131 8.00 2.88 -6.90
CA ILE A 131 6.72 3.14 -7.57
C ILE A 131 6.68 4.55 -8.17
N PHE A 132 7.29 5.54 -7.50
CA PHE A 132 7.43 6.88 -8.06
C PHE A 132 8.27 6.87 -9.35
N LEU A 133 9.34 6.07 -9.40
CA LEU A 133 10.12 5.86 -10.61
C LEU A 133 9.29 5.16 -11.71
N LEU A 134 8.40 4.23 -11.35
CA LEU A 134 7.46 3.64 -12.32
C LEU A 134 6.49 4.70 -12.88
N ALA A 135 6.00 5.64 -12.05
CA ALA A 135 5.19 6.76 -12.53
C ALA A 135 5.94 7.59 -13.58
N TYR A 136 7.20 7.92 -13.29
CA TYR A 136 8.07 8.63 -14.23
C TYR A 136 8.28 7.85 -15.54
N LEU A 137 8.48 6.53 -15.47
CA LEU A 137 8.62 5.68 -16.65
C LEU A 137 7.35 5.60 -17.49
N VAL A 138 6.16 5.60 -16.88
CA VAL A 138 4.89 5.63 -17.63
C VAL A 138 4.73 6.98 -18.35
N ILE A 139 4.99 8.10 -17.67
CA ILE A 139 4.92 9.44 -18.26
C ILE A 139 5.88 9.60 -19.44
N THR A 140 7.12 9.09 -19.29
CA THR A 140 8.15 9.22 -20.33
C THR A 140 7.92 8.29 -21.54
N ARG A 141 7.33 7.11 -21.34
CA ARG A 141 6.98 6.18 -22.44
C ARG A 141 5.76 6.61 -23.23
N HIS A 142 4.82 7.29 -22.58
CA HIS A 142 3.60 7.79 -23.21
C HIS A 142 3.42 9.27 -22.86
N PRO A 143 4.14 10.18 -23.54
CA PRO A 143 3.98 11.60 -23.32
C PRO A 143 2.52 11.97 -23.59
N ILE A 144 1.85 12.44 -22.53
CA ILE A 144 0.47 12.92 -22.61
C ILE A 144 0.52 14.19 -23.49
N PRO A 145 -0.21 14.24 -24.62
CA PRO A 145 -0.30 15.45 -25.43
C PRO A 145 -1.07 16.56 -24.71
#